data_AF-A0A0A8Z7S2-F1
#
_entry.id   AF-A0A0A8Z7S2-F1
#
_cell.length_a   1.000
_cell.length_b   1.000
_cell.length_c   1.000
_cell.angle_alpha   90.00
_cell.angle_beta   90.00
_cell.angle_gamma   90.00
#
_symmetry.space_group_name_H-M   'P 1'
#
loop_
_entity.id
_entity.type
_entity.pdbx_description
1 polymer ?
#
loop_
_entity_poly.entity_id
_entity_poly.type
_entity_poly.pdbx_seq_one_letter_code
_entity_poly.pdbx_strand_id
1 'polypeptide(L)'
;MTLLLGEPGTGGSSTPSMVGSVKRWQKSDPPKSKDTWSKLAIANSVLENQLRNLNKLSEDHWEAYESVVWSCSHLACRKWTEVATDQHQELVVRSLLAARDAFLEIRHHMREMGLAAGVSIEPKSQTELLDSTVNMEGVLLAGVPGAGGFDAVFSVTLGDSSGAVANAWSSAGVLPLLVREDRRGVSLEDGDPRTREVSAAVSSIQIN
;
A
#
# COMPACT_ATOMS: atom_id res chain seq x y z
N MET A 1 -8.36 -0.30 8.92
CA MET A 1 -7.34 -0.55 7.86
C MET A 1 -5.99 -0.62 8.54
N THR A 2 -5.07 -1.41 8.02
CA THR A 2 -3.75 -1.63 8.63
C THR A 2 -2.66 -1.53 7.57
N LEU A 3 -1.57 -0.82 7.87
CA LEU A 3 -0.39 -0.77 7.02
C LEU A 3 0.57 -1.91 7.40
N LEU A 4 1.04 -2.65 6.40
CA LEU A 4 2.11 -3.62 6.52
C LEU A 4 3.29 -3.16 5.69
N LEU A 5 4.49 -3.28 6.25
CA LEU A 5 5.75 -3.10 5.54
C LEU A 5 6.48 -4.43 5.47
N GLY A 6 7.15 -4.69 4.36
CA GLY A 6 7.91 -5.91 4.12
C GLY A 6 9.28 -5.59 3.54
N GLU A 7 10.29 -6.32 3.98
CA GLU A 7 11.65 -6.22 3.47
C GLU A 7 11.96 -7.47 2.61
N PRO A 8 12.16 -7.33 1.28
CA PRO A 8 12.49 -8.45 0.41
C PRO A 8 13.87 -9.10 0.64
N GLY A 9 14.69 -8.58 1.56
CA GLY A 9 15.94 -9.16 2.06
C GLY A 9 17.17 -9.01 1.16
N THR A 10 17.02 -8.78 -0.15
CA THR A 10 18.15 -8.60 -1.08
C THR A 10 17.84 -7.63 -2.21
N GLY A 11 18.87 -7.00 -2.78
CA GLY A 11 18.76 -6.24 -4.04
C GLY A 11 18.68 -4.72 -3.90
N GLY A 12 18.99 -4.16 -2.72
CA GLY A 12 18.78 -2.74 -2.45
C GLY A 12 19.37 -1.77 -3.47
N SER A 13 18.75 -0.60 -3.58
CA SER A 13 19.06 0.36 -4.64
C SER A 13 19.79 1.61 -4.15
N SER A 14 20.61 2.20 -5.02
CA SER A 14 21.18 3.52 -4.75
C SER A 14 20.17 4.60 -5.12
N THR A 15 19.39 5.09 -4.14
CA THR A 15 18.40 6.17 -4.35
C THR A 15 18.94 7.37 -5.15
N PRO A 16 20.15 7.93 -4.88
CA PRO A 16 20.68 9.04 -5.68
C PRO A 16 20.88 8.70 -7.16
N SER A 17 21.27 7.46 -7.45
CA SER A 17 21.49 6.97 -8.81
C SER A 17 20.17 6.83 -9.56
N MET A 18 19.15 6.24 -8.93
CA MET A 18 17.81 6.11 -9.52
C MET A 18 17.19 7.45 -9.84
N VAL A 19 17.21 8.38 -8.88
CA VAL A 19 16.74 9.76 -9.08
C VAL A 19 17.54 10.44 -10.19
N GLY A 20 18.85 10.23 -10.25
CA GLY A 20 19.71 10.73 -11.32
C GLY A 20 19.28 10.23 -12.70
N SER A 21 18.97 8.94 -12.83
CA SER A 21 18.48 8.35 -14.08
C SER A 21 17.11 8.88 -14.50
N VAL A 22 16.16 8.99 -13.57
CA VAL A 22 14.84 9.61 -13.85
C VAL A 22 14.99 11.06 -14.32
N LYS A 23 15.85 11.85 -13.65
CA LYS A 23 16.13 13.23 -14.07
C LYS A 23 16.81 13.32 -15.44
N ARG A 24 17.69 12.38 -15.78
CA ARG A 24 18.30 12.30 -17.12
C ARG A 24 17.25 12.00 -18.18
N TRP A 25 16.37 11.03 -17.92
CA TRP A 25 15.27 10.69 -18.81
C TRP A 25 14.31 11.88 -19.02
N GLN A 26 13.94 12.60 -17.96
CA GLN A 26 13.12 13.81 -18.06
C GLN A 26 13.73 14.86 -19.01
N LYS A 27 15.06 15.01 -19.00
CA LYS A 27 15.76 15.94 -19.89
C LYS A 27 15.87 15.43 -21.32
N SER A 28 16.03 14.12 -21.52
CA SER A 28 16.19 13.52 -22.86
C SER A 28 14.87 13.35 -23.62
N ASP A 29 13.76 13.17 -22.91
CA ASP A 29 12.42 13.05 -23.50
C ASP A 29 11.37 13.85 -22.70
N PRO A 30 11.38 15.19 -22.82
CA PRO A 30 10.45 16.05 -22.07
C PRO A 30 8.96 15.77 -22.36
N PRO A 31 8.52 15.54 -23.62
CA PRO A 31 7.11 15.27 -23.89
C PRO A 31 6.60 14.01 -23.21
N LYS A 32 7.32 12.89 -23.35
CA LYS A 32 6.91 11.61 -22.76
C LYS A 32 6.97 11.66 -21.24
N SER A 33 8.05 12.22 -20.69
CA SER A 33 8.20 12.33 -19.24
C SER A 33 7.13 13.20 -18.60
N LYS A 34 6.76 14.33 -19.23
CA LYS A 34 5.66 15.18 -18.76
C LYS A 34 4.32 14.46 -18.80
N ASP A 35 4.04 13.68 -19.85
CA ASP A 35 2.82 12.88 -19.95
C ASP A 35 2.73 11.84 -18.82
N THR A 36 3.77 11.01 -18.64
CA THR A 36 3.82 10.03 -17.53
C THR A 36 3.69 10.70 -16.16
N TRP A 37 4.37 11.83 -15.94
CA TRP A 37 4.28 12.56 -14.67
C TRP A 37 2.88 13.12 -14.41
N SER A 38 2.21 13.60 -15.45
CA SER A 38 0.86 14.15 -15.36
C SER A 38 -0.15 13.04 -15.05
N LYS A 39 -0.04 11.89 -15.71
CA LYS A 39 -0.88 10.71 -15.45
C LYS A 39 -0.68 10.18 -14.03
N LEU A 40 0.57 10.08 -13.56
CA LEU A 40 0.89 9.71 -12.19
C LEU A 40 0.30 10.71 -11.17
N ALA A 41 0.40 12.02 -11.44
CA ALA A 41 -0.18 13.05 -10.57
C ALA A 41 -1.72 12.96 -10.50
N ILE A 42 -2.38 12.67 -11.63
CA ILE A 42 -3.83 12.45 -11.71
C ILE A 42 -4.21 11.23 -10.88
N ALA A 43 -3.54 10.08 -11.09
CA ALA A 43 -3.83 8.85 -10.35
C ALA A 43 -3.63 9.02 -8.83
N ASN A 44 -2.56 9.71 -8.41
CA ASN A 44 -2.35 10.10 -7.00
C ASN A 44 -3.48 10.97 -6.46
N SER A 45 -3.93 11.97 -7.22
CA SER A 45 -5.05 12.84 -6.83
C SER A 45 -6.36 12.06 -6.68
N VAL A 46 -6.59 11.07 -7.56
CA VAL A 46 -7.77 10.20 -7.47
C VAL A 46 -7.70 9.36 -6.19
N LEU A 47 -6.57 8.70 -5.91
CA LEU A 47 -6.40 7.92 -4.68
C LEU A 47 -6.60 8.78 -3.44
N GLU A 48 -5.98 9.97 -3.39
CA GLU A 48 -6.13 10.91 -2.28
C GLU A 48 -7.62 11.23 -2.05
N ASN A 49 -8.34 11.57 -3.12
CA ASN A 49 -9.77 11.88 -3.02
C ASN A 49 -10.59 10.68 -2.51
N GLN A 50 -10.29 9.45 -2.96
CA GLN A 50 -10.99 8.27 -2.46
C GLN A 50 -10.69 7.99 -0.99
N LEU A 51 -9.46 8.18 -0.54
CA LEU A 51 -9.11 8.06 0.89
C LEU A 51 -9.83 9.12 1.73
N ARG A 52 -9.93 10.36 1.24
CA ARG A 52 -10.71 11.43 1.89
C ARG A 52 -12.21 11.09 1.95
N ASN A 53 -12.76 10.53 0.87
CA ASN A 53 -14.14 10.07 0.84
C ASN A 53 -14.38 8.95 1.84
N LEU A 54 -13.49 7.96 1.92
CA LEU A 54 -13.58 6.87 2.90
C LEU A 54 -13.53 7.39 4.33
N ASN A 55 -12.67 8.37 4.62
CA ASN A 55 -12.63 9.01 5.94
C ASN A 55 -13.96 9.69 6.26
N LYS A 56 -14.48 10.49 5.32
CA LYS A 56 -15.79 11.15 5.50
C LYS A 56 -16.94 10.16 5.68
N LEU A 57 -16.97 9.08 4.90
CA LEU A 57 -17.98 8.02 5.05
C LEU A 57 -17.89 7.31 6.41
N SER A 58 -16.68 7.15 6.96
CA SER A 58 -16.50 6.60 8.30
C SER A 58 -17.02 7.53 9.41
N GLU A 59 -16.97 8.85 9.19
CA GLU A 59 -17.51 9.85 10.12
C GLU A 59 -19.04 9.99 9.99
N ASP A 60 -19.54 10.08 8.76
CA ASP A 60 -20.96 10.34 8.48
C ASP A 60 -21.85 9.08 8.58
N HIS A 61 -21.29 7.90 8.25
CA HIS A 61 -22.02 6.64 8.08
C HIS A 61 -21.26 5.45 8.65
N TRP A 62 -20.86 5.55 9.92
CA TRP A 62 -20.02 4.55 10.60
C TRP A 62 -20.51 3.10 10.44
N GLU A 63 -21.79 2.81 10.70
CA GLU A 63 -22.32 1.43 10.63
C GLU A 63 -22.17 0.81 9.23
N ALA A 64 -22.46 1.59 8.17
CA ALA A 64 -22.28 1.15 6.79
C ALA A 64 -20.80 0.96 6.46
N TYR A 65 -19.94 1.90 6.88
CA TYR A 65 -18.50 1.83 6.69
C TYR A 65 -17.90 0.59 7.36
N GLU A 66 -18.19 0.39 8.65
CA GLU A 66 -17.67 -0.72 9.44
C GLU A 66 -18.14 -2.07 8.87
N SER A 67 -19.43 -2.20 8.55
CA SER A 67 -20.00 -3.40 7.94
C SER A 67 -19.32 -3.77 6.61
N VAL A 68 -19.09 -2.78 5.73
CA VAL A 68 -18.40 -3.00 4.45
C VAL A 68 -16.94 -3.36 4.66
N VAL A 69 -16.21 -2.63 5.51
CA VAL A 69 -14.78 -2.90 5.77
C VAL A 69 -14.59 -4.30 6.35
N TRP A 70 -15.46 -4.71 7.28
CA TRP A 70 -15.44 -6.05 7.87
C TRP A 70 -15.81 -7.14 6.86
N SER A 71 -16.84 -6.93 6.05
CA SER A 71 -17.25 -7.94 5.06
C SER A 71 -16.19 -8.10 3.96
N CYS A 72 -15.67 -6.98 3.45
CA CYS A 72 -14.64 -6.97 2.43
C CYS A 72 -13.28 -7.50 2.92
N SER A 73 -12.99 -7.48 4.23
CA SER A 73 -11.74 -8.07 4.76
C SER A 73 -11.66 -9.58 4.56
N HIS A 74 -12.80 -10.26 4.42
CA HIS A 74 -12.88 -11.71 4.25
C HIS A 74 -13.16 -12.12 2.79
N LEU A 75 -13.02 -11.19 1.85
CA LEU A 75 -13.38 -11.40 0.44
C LEU A 75 -12.30 -10.85 -0.49
N ALA A 76 -12.09 -11.54 -1.60
CA ALA A 76 -11.34 -10.99 -2.73
C ALA A 76 -12.10 -9.82 -3.37
N CYS A 77 -11.38 -8.83 -3.90
CA CYS A 77 -11.97 -7.57 -4.40
C CYS A 77 -13.10 -7.76 -5.41
N ARG A 78 -13.05 -8.82 -6.23
CA ARG A 78 -14.07 -9.17 -7.22
C ARG A 78 -15.47 -9.41 -6.64
N LYS A 79 -15.57 -9.70 -5.34
CA LYS A 79 -16.83 -9.93 -4.62
C LYS A 79 -17.29 -8.72 -3.80
N TRP A 80 -16.51 -7.64 -3.73
CA TRP A 80 -16.83 -6.50 -2.86
C TRP A 80 -18.12 -5.78 -3.26
N THR A 81 -18.47 -5.79 -4.55
CA THR A 81 -19.76 -5.26 -5.04
C THR A 81 -20.97 -6.03 -4.53
N GLU A 82 -20.80 -7.29 -4.12
CA GLU A 82 -21.88 -8.14 -3.59
C GLU A 82 -22.18 -7.84 -2.11
N VAL A 83 -21.31 -7.08 -1.42
CA VAL A 83 -21.45 -6.77 0.01
C VAL A 83 -22.52 -5.72 0.27
N ALA A 84 -22.69 -4.76 -0.64
CA ALA A 84 -23.55 -3.61 -0.42
C ALA A 84 -25.04 -3.97 -0.52
N THR A 85 -25.79 -3.71 0.55
CA THR A 85 -27.25 -3.90 0.63
C THR A 85 -28.04 -2.59 0.59
N ASP A 86 -27.36 -1.45 0.76
CA ASP A 86 -27.95 -0.12 0.76
C ASP A 86 -27.03 0.91 0.07
N GLN A 87 -27.57 2.12 -0.13
CA GLN A 87 -26.87 3.20 -0.83
C GLN A 87 -25.59 3.67 -0.12
N HIS A 88 -25.55 3.68 1.21
CA HIS A 88 -24.37 4.12 1.95
C HIS A 88 -23.24 3.10 1.85
N GLN A 89 -23.58 1.80 1.95
CA GLN A 89 -22.62 0.72 1.72
C GLN A 89 -22.09 0.72 0.28
N GLU A 90 -22.94 1.01 -0.71
CA GLU A 90 -22.52 1.13 -2.11
C GLU A 90 -21.49 2.25 -2.28
N LEU A 91 -21.66 3.40 -1.62
CA LEU A 91 -20.68 4.49 -1.65
C LEU A 91 -19.32 4.09 -1.06
N VAL A 92 -19.31 3.31 0.03
CA VAL A 92 -18.07 2.80 0.64
C VAL A 92 -17.37 1.83 -0.30
N VAL A 93 -18.10 0.83 -0.83
CA VAL A 93 -17.55 -0.15 -1.78
C VAL A 93 -16.99 0.53 -3.02
N ARG A 94 -17.73 1.49 -3.60
CA ARG A 94 -17.26 2.26 -4.76
C ARG A 94 -15.97 3.03 -4.46
N SER A 95 -15.86 3.63 -3.27
CA SER A 95 -14.66 4.37 -2.87
C SER A 95 -13.46 3.42 -2.66
N LEU A 96 -13.68 2.23 -2.08
CA LEU A 96 -12.64 1.20 -1.93
C LEU A 96 -12.12 0.70 -3.29
N LEU A 97 -13.03 0.37 -4.22
CA LEU A 97 -12.65 -0.10 -5.55
C LEU A 97 -11.93 1.00 -6.35
N ALA A 98 -12.44 2.24 -6.30
CA ALA A 98 -11.80 3.36 -6.98
C ALA A 98 -10.40 3.68 -6.40
N ALA A 99 -10.20 3.51 -5.08
CA ALA A 99 -8.87 3.64 -4.47
C ALA A 99 -7.92 2.55 -4.98
N ARG A 100 -8.39 1.30 -5.06
CA ARG A 100 -7.61 0.17 -5.59
C ARG A 100 -7.20 0.42 -7.04
N ASP A 101 -8.14 0.79 -7.90
CA ASP A 101 -7.89 1.05 -9.32
C ASP A 101 -6.89 2.20 -9.51
N ALA A 102 -7.08 3.31 -8.78
CA ALA A 102 -6.15 4.43 -8.81
C ALA A 102 -4.73 4.02 -8.42
N PHE A 103 -4.58 3.12 -7.44
CA PHE A 103 -3.26 2.66 -7.02
C PHE A 103 -2.61 1.66 -7.99
N LEU A 104 -3.41 0.86 -8.70
CA LEU A 104 -2.89 0.04 -9.81
C LEU A 104 -2.36 0.93 -10.95
N GLU A 105 -3.03 2.03 -11.26
CA GLU A 105 -2.55 3.03 -12.23
C GLU A 105 -1.27 3.73 -11.74
N ILE A 106 -1.19 4.09 -10.46
CA ILE A 106 0.05 4.63 -9.86
C ILE A 106 1.21 3.66 -10.07
N ARG A 107 1.04 2.37 -9.73
CA ARG A 107 2.08 1.36 -9.94
C ARG A 107 2.44 1.21 -11.41
N HIS A 108 1.45 1.24 -12.30
CA HIS A 108 1.69 1.19 -13.74
C HIS A 108 2.57 2.34 -14.21
N HIS A 109 2.24 3.59 -13.88
CA HIS A 109 3.05 4.75 -14.30
C HIS A 109 4.43 4.79 -13.63
N MET A 110 4.56 4.33 -12.39
CA MET A 110 5.87 4.18 -11.73
C MET A 110 6.76 3.15 -12.45
N ARG A 111 6.19 2.04 -12.93
CA ARG A 111 6.90 1.06 -13.77
C ARG A 111 7.28 1.63 -15.12
N GLU A 112 6.36 2.32 -15.80
CA GLU A 112 6.66 2.97 -17.09
C GLU A 112 7.80 3.98 -16.95
N MET A 113 7.78 4.79 -15.89
CA MET A 113 8.86 5.71 -15.55
C MET A 113 10.18 4.98 -15.36
N GLY A 114 10.19 3.88 -14.59
CA GLY A 114 11.38 3.07 -14.38
C GLY A 114 11.95 2.52 -15.68
N LEU A 115 11.11 1.91 -16.51
CA LEU A 115 11.50 1.38 -17.82
C LEU A 115 12.08 2.46 -18.73
N ALA A 116 11.43 3.63 -18.81
CA ALA A 116 11.87 4.73 -19.66
C ALA A 116 13.18 5.37 -19.15
N ALA A 117 13.39 5.37 -17.82
CA ALA A 117 14.61 5.86 -17.19
C ALA A 117 15.72 4.81 -17.07
N GLY A 118 15.50 3.57 -17.51
CA GLY A 118 16.47 2.48 -17.42
C GLY A 118 16.79 2.07 -15.97
N VAL A 119 15.84 2.18 -15.06
CA VAL A 119 15.98 1.81 -13.64
C VAL A 119 14.79 0.99 -13.16
N SER A 120 15.04 0.03 -12.28
CA SER A 120 14.00 -0.86 -11.76
C SER A 120 13.31 -0.23 -10.54
N ILE A 121 12.41 0.74 -10.76
CA ILE A 121 11.58 1.33 -9.67
C ILE A 121 10.73 0.25 -9.00
N GLU A 122 9.98 -0.50 -9.79
CA GLU A 122 9.32 -1.73 -9.36
C GLU A 122 9.85 -2.87 -10.24
N PRO A 123 10.89 -3.60 -9.77
CA PRO A 123 11.45 -4.75 -10.46
C PRO A 123 10.41 -5.86 -10.67
N LYS A 124 10.62 -6.70 -11.69
CA LYS A 124 9.68 -7.77 -12.06
C LYS A 124 9.27 -8.68 -10.90
N SER A 125 10.21 -9.06 -10.03
CA SER A 125 9.92 -9.90 -8.85
C SER A 125 9.01 -9.18 -7.85
N GLN A 126 9.20 -7.86 -7.63
CA GLN A 126 8.29 -7.07 -6.80
C GLN A 126 6.93 -6.91 -7.49
N THR A 127 6.88 -6.75 -8.81
CA THR A 127 5.61 -6.73 -9.56
C THR A 127 4.80 -8.01 -9.33
N GLU A 128 5.42 -9.18 -9.52
CA GLU A 128 4.76 -10.48 -9.36
C GLU A 128 4.26 -10.69 -7.92
N LEU A 129 5.11 -10.37 -6.93
CA LEU A 129 4.75 -10.41 -5.52
C LEU A 129 3.55 -9.51 -5.21
N LEU A 130 3.60 -8.25 -5.65
CA LEU A 130 2.56 -7.25 -5.34
C LEU A 130 1.25 -7.52 -6.09
N ASP A 131 1.32 -8.09 -7.29
CA ASP A 131 0.14 -8.51 -8.05
C ASP A 131 -0.54 -9.72 -7.39
N SER A 132 0.22 -10.65 -6.82
CA SER A 132 -0.37 -11.70 -5.98
C SER A 132 -0.97 -11.13 -4.69
N THR A 133 -0.25 -10.20 -4.03
CA THR A 133 -0.67 -9.59 -2.77
C THR A 133 -1.98 -8.81 -2.91
N VAL A 134 -2.11 -7.97 -3.93
CA VAL A 134 -3.32 -7.13 -4.13
C VAL A 134 -4.56 -7.96 -4.48
N ASN A 135 -4.40 -9.23 -4.85
CA ASN A 135 -5.50 -10.15 -5.14
C ASN A 135 -5.90 -11.02 -3.95
N MET A 136 -5.19 -10.91 -2.81
CA MET A 136 -5.56 -11.57 -1.57
C MET A 136 -6.82 -10.94 -0.96
N GLU A 137 -7.48 -11.69 -0.09
CA GLU A 137 -8.68 -11.22 0.62
C GLU A 137 -8.36 -10.01 1.50
N GLY A 138 -9.25 -9.02 1.48
CA GLY A 138 -9.11 -7.83 2.29
C GLY A 138 -7.95 -6.91 1.93
N VAL A 139 -7.18 -7.16 0.87
CA VAL A 139 -6.10 -6.25 0.46
C VAL A 139 -6.67 -5.11 -0.38
N LEU A 140 -6.50 -3.89 0.11
CA LEU A 140 -6.89 -2.67 -0.61
C LEU A 140 -5.77 -2.23 -1.54
N LEU A 141 -4.56 -2.07 -1.02
CA LEU A 141 -3.39 -1.57 -1.74
C LEU A 141 -2.19 -2.49 -1.51
N ALA A 142 -1.31 -2.62 -2.50
CA ALA A 142 0.00 -3.24 -2.33
C ALA A 142 0.99 -2.64 -3.33
N GLY A 143 2.12 -2.09 -2.86
CA GLY A 143 3.05 -1.33 -3.69
C GLY A 143 4.49 -1.30 -3.18
N VAL A 144 5.35 -0.60 -3.93
CA VAL A 144 6.74 -0.31 -3.54
C VAL A 144 6.81 1.12 -2.97
N PRO A 145 7.28 1.33 -1.74
CA PRO A 145 7.45 2.67 -1.18
C PRO A 145 8.79 3.29 -1.60
N GLY A 146 8.89 4.62 -1.48
CA GLY A 146 10.14 5.35 -1.70
C GLY A 146 10.63 5.35 -3.15
N ALA A 147 11.95 5.24 -3.33
CA ALA A 147 12.57 5.20 -4.65
C ALA A 147 12.35 3.86 -5.39
N GLY A 148 12.06 2.81 -4.61
CA GLY A 148 11.91 1.45 -5.07
C GLY A 148 13.24 0.73 -5.28
N GLY A 149 13.24 -0.28 -6.15
CA GLY A 149 14.44 -1.11 -6.39
C GLY A 149 14.76 -2.03 -5.22
N PHE A 150 13.81 -2.90 -4.85
CA PHE A 150 13.97 -4.01 -3.89
C PHE A 150 14.09 -3.64 -2.40
N ASP A 151 14.16 -2.37 -2.03
CA ASP A 151 14.36 -1.97 -0.62
C ASP A 151 13.20 -2.41 0.29
N ALA A 152 11.96 -2.16 -0.13
CA ALA A 152 10.78 -2.50 0.66
C ALA A 152 9.55 -2.73 -0.22
N VAL A 153 8.52 -3.30 0.37
CA VAL A 153 7.14 -3.37 -0.13
C VAL A 153 6.18 -2.96 0.97
N PHE A 154 4.97 -2.55 0.60
CA PHE A 154 3.91 -2.29 1.55
C PHE A 154 2.56 -2.85 1.09
N SER A 155 1.65 -3.04 2.04
CA SER A 155 0.26 -3.35 1.78
C SER A 155 -0.65 -2.61 2.76
N VAL A 156 -1.82 -2.19 2.30
CA VAL A 156 -2.90 -1.68 3.14
C VAL A 156 -4.03 -2.70 3.11
N THR A 157 -4.37 -3.24 4.27
CA THR A 157 -5.41 -4.27 4.43
C THR A 157 -6.64 -3.74 5.15
N LEU A 158 -7.79 -4.34 4.85
CA LEU A 158 -9.06 -4.17 5.55
C LEU A 158 -9.14 -5.22 6.68
N GLY A 159 -9.77 -4.86 7.80
CA GLY A 159 -9.91 -5.75 8.96
C GLY A 159 -8.59 -6.41 9.40
N ASP A 160 -8.66 -7.68 9.77
CA ASP A 160 -7.55 -8.47 10.31
C ASP A 160 -6.75 -9.25 9.23
N SER A 161 -6.89 -8.88 7.95
CA SER A 161 -6.27 -9.60 6.81
C SER A 161 -4.74 -9.50 6.76
N SER A 162 -4.15 -8.69 7.62
CA SER A 162 -2.70 -8.44 7.70
C SER A 162 -1.90 -9.73 7.97
N GLY A 163 -2.43 -10.63 8.81
CA GLY A 163 -1.75 -11.90 9.13
C GLY A 163 -1.59 -12.82 7.91
N ALA A 164 -2.61 -12.89 7.05
CA ALA A 164 -2.53 -13.68 5.82
C ALA A 164 -1.47 -13.13 4.86
N VAL A 165 -1.42 -11.80 4.70
CA VAL A 165 -0.40 -11.12 3.88
C VAL A 165 1.00 -11.36 4.43
N ALA A 166 1.19 -11.22 5.74
CA ALA A 166 2.48 -11.46 6.39
C ALA A 166 2.97 -12.90 6.16
N ASN A 167 2.10 -13.90 6.32
CA ASN A 167 2.43 -15.31 6.08
C ASN A 167 2.80 -15.58 4.61
N ALA A 168 2.04 -15.00 3.67
CA ALA A 168 2.32 -15.11 2.24
C ALA A 168 3.67 -14.48 1.87
N TRP A 169 3.96 -13.29 2.42
CA TRP A 169 5.24 -12.60 2.24
C TRP A 169 6.41 -13.41 2.82
N SER A 170 6.29 -13.93 4.05
CA SER A 170 7.34 -14.78 4.64
C SER A 170 7.61 -16.03 3.79
N SER A 171 6.55 -16.65 3.26
CA SER A 171 6.69 -17.80 2.35
C SER A 171 7.38 -17.45 1.03
N ALA A 172 7.30 -16.19 0.60
CA ALA A 172 7.97 -15.65 -0.57
C ALA A 172 9.36 -15.04 -0.27
N GLY A 173 9.88 -15.20 0.95
CA GLY A 173 11.18 -14.67 1.35
C GLY A 173 11.20 -13.17 1.67
N VAL A 174 10.03 -12.56 1.84
CA VAL A 174 9.88 -11.16 2.29
C VAL A 174 9.62 -11.16 3.78
N LEU A 175 10.46 -10.46 4.54
CA LEU A 175 10.32 -10.30 5.99
C LEU A 175 9.23 -9.26 6.29
N PRO A 176 8.07 -9.64 6.86
CA PRO A 176 7.08 -8.67 7.32
C PRO A 176 7.64 -7.94 8.54
N LEU A 177 7.65 -6.61 8.48
CA LEU A 177 8.15 -5.78 9.57
C LEU A 177 7.05 -5.62 10.62
N LEU A 178 7.41 -5.81 11.90
CA LEU A 178 6.52 -5.64 13.05
C LEU A 178 6.33 -4.16 13.41
N VAL A 179 5.92 -3.38 12.41
CA VAL A 179 5.66 -1.94 12.51
C VAL A 179 4.19 -1.68 12.24
N ARG A 180 3.69 -0.60 12.83
CA ARG A 180 2.30 -0.15 12.69
C ARG A 180 2.33 1.33 12.35
N GLU A 181 1.32 1.81 11.65
CA GLU A 181 1.16 3.24 11.47
C GLU A 181 0.96 3.94 12.83
N ASP A 182 1.60 5.10 13.00
CA ASP A 182 1.43 5.95 14.18
C ASP A 182 1.07 7.37 13.74
N ARG A 183 0.00 7.91 14.33
CA ARG A 183 -0.56 9.22 14.01
C ARG A 183 -0.07 10.31 14.94
N ARG A 184 0.57 9.95 16.06
CA ARG A 184 0.93 10.86 17.16
C ARG A 184 2.02 11.85 16.77
N GLY A 185 2.87 11.51 15.79
CA GLY A 185 4.01 12.33 15.43
C GLY A 185 5.01 12.45 16.58
N VAL A 186 5.44 13.67 16.89
CA VAL A 186 6.32 13.94 18.04
C VAL A 186 5.50 13.96 19.33
N SER A 187 5.85 13.13 20.29
CA SER A 187 5.21 13.07 21.61
C SER A 187 6.24 13.00 22.74
N LEU A 188 5.83 13.41 23.94
CA LEU A 188 6.63 13.24 25.15
C LEU A 188 6.25 11.91 25.81
N GLU A 189 7.27 11.11 26.13
CA GLU A 189 7.08 9.84 26.84
C GLU A 189 7.05 10.08 28.36
N ASP A 190 6.07 9.48 29.05
CA ASP A 190 5.94 9.54 30.52
C ASP A 190 7.00 8.69 31.27
N GLY A 191 8.02 8.17 30.56
CA GLY A 191 9.08 7.32 31.11
C GLY A 191 10.00 6.76 30.03
N ASP A 192 10.91 5.84 30.39
CA ASP A 192 11.79 5.18 29.43
C ASP A 192 11.02 4.11 28.61
N PRO A 193 10.78 4.31 27.30
CA PRO A 193 9.97 3.41 26.49
C PRO A 193 10.53 1.99 26.40
N ARG A 194 11.86 1.82 26.59
CA ARG A 194 12.52 0.51 26.59
C ARG A 194 12.03 -0.39 27.73
N THR A 195 11.49 0.19 28.79
CA THR A 195 11.01 -0.54 29.97
C THR A 195 9.58 -1.06 29.82
N ARG A 196 8.80 -0.57 28.84
CA ARG A 196 7.38 -0.89 28.67
C ARG A 196 7.05 -1.69 27.42
N GLU A 197 7.63 -1.34 26.26
CA GLU A 197 7.08 -1.79 24.97
C GLU A 197 7.75 -3.03 24.36
N VAL A 198 9.05 -3.23 24.61
CA VAL A 198 9.81 -4.34 24.00
C VAL A 198 9.30 -5.70 24.51
N SER A 199 9.02 -5.83 25.79
CA SER A 199 8.58 -7.08 26.43
C SER A 199 7.16 -7.50 26.04
N ALA A 200 6.24 -6.55 25.88
CA ALA A 200 4.85 -6.82 25.51
C ALA A 200 4.69 -7.17 24.02
N ALA A 201 5.36 -6.42 23.14
CA ALA A 201 5.32 -6.71 21.71
C ALA A 201 5.99 -8.05 21.39
N VAL A 202 7.15 -8.35 21.98
CA VAL A 202 7.86 -9.63 21.79
C VAL A 202 7.07 -10.82 22.34
N SER A 203 6.36 -10.67 23.47
CA SER A 203 5.51 -11.75 24.02
C SER A 203 4.30 -12.08 23.16
N SER A 204 3.82 -11.13 22.33
CA SER A 204 2.67 -11.34 21.44
C SER A 204 3.03 -11.97 20.09
N ILE A 205 4.33 -12.17 19.81
CA ILE A 205 4.80 -12.82 18.58
C ILE A 205 4.58 -14.33 18.71
N GLN A 206 3.56 -14.86 18.03
CA GLN A 206 3.47 -16.29 17.76
C GLN A 206 4.41 -16.62 16.61
N ILE A 207 5.60 -17.10 16.94
CA ILE A 207 6.50 -17.74 15.98
C ILE A 207 5.99 -19.19 15.83
N ASN A 208 5.28 -19.46 14.73
CA ASN A 208 4.95 -20.82 14.30
C ASN A 208 5.91 -21.27 13.20
#